data_AF-A0A4Y2L0U7-F1
#
_entry.id   AF-A0A4Y2L0U7-F1
#
_cell.length_a   1.000
_cell.length_b   1.000
_cell.length_c   1.000
_cell.angle_alpha   90.00
_cell.angle_beta   90.00
_cell.angle_gamma   90.00
#
_symmetry.space_group_name_H-M   'P 1'
#
loop_
_entity.id
_entity.type
_entity.pdbx_description
1 polymer ?
#
loop_
_entity_poly.entity_id
_entity_poly.type
_entity_poly.pdbx_seq_one_letter_code
_entity_poly.pdbx_strand_id
1 'polypeptide(L)'
;MGKIKPGPFSGRRIVPNKIHEQHFDTFFMVKRTSTQKETFHTVSLFLVHKTFTETLGDVPSIRKLRSGDLLVEVSNLKQSQQILKLKALATIPITVSAHATLNSSKGVITCGELFDDSVEHIAEELKSQGVTNVCRIQSNSP
;
A
#
# COMPACT_ATOMS: atom_id res chain seq x y z
N MET A 1 -30.34 -2.46 11.04
CA MET A 1 -29.06 -3.06 11.47
C MET A 1 -28.84 -4.36 10.70
N GLY A 2 -28.02 -4.34 9.64
CA GLY A 2 -27.80 -5.51 8.79
C GLY A 2 -26.88 -6.53 9.48
N LYS A 3 -27.27 -7.80 9.51
CA LYS A 3 -26.45 -8.88 10.05
C LYS A 3 -25.21 -9.07 9.15
N ILE A 4 -24.02 -9.06 9.75
CA ILE A 4 -22.76 -9.34 9.05
C ILE A 4 -22.78 -10.82 8.67
N LYS A 5 -22.64 -11.15 7.37
CA LYS A 5 -22.51 -12.53 6.93
C LYS A 5 -21.20 -13.13 7.51
N PRO A 6 -21.23 -14.34 8.10
CA PRO A 6 -20.00 -15.04 8.47
C PRO A 6 -19.18 -15.28 7.20
N GLY A 7 -17.87 -15.02 7.28
CA GLY A 7 -16.96 -15.43 6.21
C GLY A 7 -16.78 -16.95 6.22
N PRO A 8 -16.19 -17.53 5.16
CA PRO A 8 -16.02 -18.98 5.02
C PRO A 8 -15.12 -19.61 6.09
N PHE A 9 -14.30 -18.81 6.80
CA PHE A 9 -13.38 -19.32 7.81
C PHE A 9 -13.89 -19.09 9.24
N SER A 10 -13.86 -20.14 10.05
CA SER A 10 -14.26 -20.16 11.46
C SER A 10 -13.21 -19.57 12.43
N GLY A 11 -12.06 -19.12 11.90
CA GLY A 11 -10.97 -18.53 12.70
C GLY A 11 -11.35 -17.22 13.39
N ARG A 12 -10.52 -16.80 14.37
CA ARG A 12 -10.71 -15.58 15.16
C ARG A 12 -10.77 -14.37 14.23
N ARG A 13 -11.99 -13.89 13.93
CA ARG A 13 -12.22 -12.74 13.05
C ARG A 13 -11.77 -11.49 13.79
N ILE A 14 -10.76 -10.79 13.27
CA ILE A 14 -10.59 -9.38 13.59
C ILE A 14 -11.84 -8.71 13.04
N VAL A 15 -12.72 -8.24 13.92
CA VAL A 15 -13.93 -7.53 13.51
C VAL A 15 -13.45 -6.35 12.67
N PRO A 16 -13.74 -6.30 11.36
CA PRO A 16 -13.32 -5.16 10.57
C PRO A 16 -14.19 -4.00 11.07
N ASN A 17 -13.57 -3.03 11.71
CA ASN A 17 -14.18 -1.71 11.86
C ASN A 17 -14.55 -1.28 10.44
N LYS A 18 -15.86 -1.25 10.15
CA LYS A 18 -16.49 -0.78 8.90
C LYS A 18 -15.59 -0.84 7.66
N ILE A 19 -15.67 -1.92 6.87
CA ILE A 19 -15.06 -2.04 5.51
C ILE A 19 -15.61 -0.97 4.52
N HIS A 20 -16.49 -0.07 4.97
CA HIS A 20 -16.98 1.07 4.20
C HIS A 20 -16.06 2.30 4.25
N GLU A 21 -14.82 2.17 4.73
CA GLU A 21 -13.79 3.16 4.45
C GLU A 21 -13.25 2.89 3.04
N GLN A 22 -13.37 3.89 2.18
CA GLN A 22 -12.87 3.88 0.81
C GLN A 22 -11.37 3.57 0.84
N HIS A 23 -10.99 2.30 0.60
CA HIS A 23 -9.60 1.85 0.70
C HIS A 23 -8.72 2.68 -0.23
N PHE A 24 -7.67 3.29 0.32
CA PHE A 24 -6.72 4.10 -0.41
C PHE A 24 -5.29 3.68 -0.07
N ASP A 25 -4.39 3.81 -1.04
CA ASP A 25 -2.97 3.57 -0.79
C ASP A 25 -2.44 4.60 0.22
N THR A 26 -1.77 4.09 1.26
CA THR A 26 -1.23 4.90 2.38
C THR A 26 0.23 5.25 2.13
N PHE A 27 0.99 4.34 1.52
CA PHE A 27 2.42 4.47 1.29
C PHE A 27 2.71 4.74 -0.18
N PHE A 28 3.48 5.80 -0.45
CA PHE A 28 3.87 6.21 -1.79
C PHE A 28 5.38 6.34 -1.89
N MET A 29 5.90 5.91 -3.03
CA MET A 29 7.29 6.09 -3.41
C MET A 29 7.39 7.28 -4.35
N VAL A 30 8.29 8.21 -4.03
CA VAL A 30 8.58 9.40 -4.82
C VAL A 30 9.99 9.31 -5.35
N LYS A 31 10.10 9.31 -6.68
CA LYS A 31 11.37 9.20 -7.40
C LYS A 31 11.63 10.46 -8.20
N ARG A 32 12.89 10.82 -8.36
CA ARG A 32 13.27 11.91 -9.27
C ARG A 32 13.15 11.46 -10.72
N THR A 33 12.62 12.33 -11.57
CA THR A 33 12.63 12.16 -13.01
C THR A 33 13.87 12.86 -13.55
N SER A 34 15.02 12.17 -13.57
CA SER A 34 16.28 12.74 -14.09
C SER A 34 16.95 11.77 -15.05
N THR A 35 17.58 12.33 -16.09
CA THR A 35 18.41 11.58 -17.05
C THR A 35 19.73 11.11 -16.43
N GLN A 36 20.17 11.74 -15.34
CA GLN A 36 21.47 11.49 -14.70
C GLN A 36 21.37 10.61 -13.44
N LYS A 37 20.26 9.89 -13.24
CA LYS A 37 20.01 9.05 -12.03
C LYS A 37 20.19 9.81 -10.71
N GLU A 38 19.81 11.08 -10.70
CA GLU A 38 19.88 11.88 -9.49
C GLU A 38 18.95 11.35 -8.39
N THR A 39 19.36 11.53 -7.14
CA THR A 39 18.59 11.10 -5.96
C THR A 39 18.28 12.28 -5.05
N PHE A 40 17.45 12.07 -4.02
CA PHE A 40 17.23 13.05 -2.97
C PHE A 40 18.36 13.10 -1.94
N HIS A 41 19.49 12.38 -2.14
CA HIS A 41 20.63 12.36 -1.21
C HIS A 41 21.17 13.74 -0.87
N THR A 42 21.24 14.62 -1.86
CA THR A 42 21.74 15.99 -1.72
C THR A 42 20.64 17.01 -1.41
N VAL A 43 19.37 16.62 -1.45
CA VAL A 43 18.25 17.54 -1.22
C VAL A 43 18.05 17.72 0.28
N SER A 44 17.89 18.99 0.69
CA SER A 44 17.62 19.35 2.08
C SER A 44 16.31 18.73 2.58
N LEU A 45 16.36 18.08 3.74
CA LEU A 45 15.19 17.49 4.38
C LEU A 45 14.14 18.55 4.73
N PHE A 46 14.57 19.76 5.10
CA PHE A 46 13.64 20.87 5.40
C PHE A 46 12.90 21.36 4.15
N LEU A 47 13.57 21.39 3.00
CA LEU A 47 12.92 21.72 1.72
C LEU A 47 11.88 20.67 1.35
N VAL A 48 12.25 19.39 1.47
CA VAL A 48 11.35 18.26 1.23
C VAL A 48 10.13 18.35 2.14
N HIS A 49 10.35 18.50 3.44
CA HIS A 49 9.26 18.59 4.41
C HIS A 49 8.33 19.77 4.12
N LYS A 50 8.90 20.98 3.94
CA LYS A 50 8.12 22.20 3.66
C LYS A 50 7.26 22.06 2.40
N THR A 51 7.83 21.58 1.30
CA THR A 51 7.10 21.42 0.03
C THR A 51 5.97 20.39 0.13
N PHE A 52 6.17 19.30 0.87
CA PHE A 52 5.09 18.35 1.12
C PHE A 52 4.03 18.92 2.06
N THR A 53 4.41 19.64 3.12
CA THR A 53 3.45 20.30 4.02
C THR A 53 2.60 21.33 3.29
N GLU A 54 3.19 22.11 2.38
CA GLU A 54 2.46 23.10 1.56
C GLU A 54 1.48 22.45 0.58
N THR A 55 1.77 21.24 0.09
CA THR A 55 0.96 20.56 -0.94
C THR A 55 -0.06 19.58 -0.38
N LEU A 56 0.33 18.80 0.63
CA LEU A 56 -0.47 17.72 1.23
C LEU A 56 -0.97 18.05 2.65
N GLY A 57 -0.44 19.10 3.28
CA GLY A 57 -0.65 19.38 4.69
C GLY A 57 0.20 18.48 5.59
N ASP A 58 -0.24 18.31 6.83
CA ASP A 58 0.43 17.42 7.78
C ASP A 58 0.24 15.96 7.36
N VAL A 59 1.36 15.25 7.21
CA VAL A 59 1.40 13.85 6.77
C VAL A 59 2.13 13.02 7.81
N PRO A 60 1.69 11.78 8.10
CA PRO A 60 2.29 10.94 9.13
C PRO A 60 3.80 10.77 9.01
N SER A 61 4.32 10.65 7.79
CA SER A 61 5.75 10.43 7.61
C SER A 61 6.25 10.78 6.22
N ILE A 62 7.44 11.39 6.19
CA ILE A 62 8.25 11.55 4.99
C ILE A 62 9.65 11.04 5.32
N ARG A 63 10.04 9.94 4.68
CA ARG A 63 11.31 9.25 4.96
C ARG A 63 12.13 9.17 3.69
N LYS A 64 13.43 9.37 3.83
CA LYS A 64 14.38 9.16 2.76
C LYS A 64 14.94 7.75 2.84
N LEU A 65 14.84 7.00 1.75
CA LEU A 65 15.28 5.62 1.68
C LEU A 65 16.77 5.53 1.36
N ARG A 66 17.37 4.37 1.64
CA ARG A 66 18.76 4.07 1.25
C ARG A 66 18.97 4.16 -0.27
N SER A 67 17.93 3.87 -1.06
CA SER A 67 17.94 4.05 -2.52
C SER A 67 18.14 5.50 -2.94
N GLY A 68 17.90 6.47 -2.04
CA GLY A 68 17.90 7.89 -2.34
C GLY A 68 16.55 8.42 -2.81
N ASP A 69 15.52 7.57 -2.87
CA ASP A 69 14.12 7.96 -3.08
C ASP A 69 13.45 8.40 -1.77
N LEU A 70 12.23 8.94 -1.87
CA LEU A 70 11.41 9.24 -0.70
C LEU A 70 10.25 8.25 -0.57
N LEU A 71 9.94 7.90 0.67
CA LEU A 71 8.74 7.18 1.09
C LEU A 71 7.85 8.16 1.84
N VAL A 72 6.62 8.34 1.39
CA VAL A 72 5.63 9.22 2.01
C VAL A 72 4.46 8.37 2.47
N GLU A 73 4.05 8.61 3.71
CA GLU A 73 2.87 8.00 4.33
C GLU A 73 1.79 9.08 4.46
N VAL A 74 0.58 8.81 3.99
CA VAL A 74 -0.57 9.73 4.03
C VAL A 74 -1.67 9.20 4.96
N SER A 75 -2.47 10.09 5.54
CA SER A 75 -3.50 9.69 6.52
C SER A 75 -4.91 9.61 5.96
N ASN A 76 -5.16 10.15 4.76
CA ASN A 76 -6.50 10.25 4.21
C ASN A 76 -6.54 10.15 2.68
N LEU A 77 -7.73 9.83 2.17
CA LEU A 77 -7.99 9.67 0.73
C LEU A 77 -7.65 10.93 -0.07
N LYS A 78 -7.93 12.13 0.46
CA LYS A 78 -7.67 13.38 -0.24
C LYS A 78 -6.16 13.54 -0.48
N GLN A 79 -5.33 13.31 0.54
CA GLN A 79 -3.88 13.31 0.42
C GLN A 79 -3.38 12.24 -0.56
N SER A 80 -3.93 11.02 -0.48
CA SER A 80 -3.61 9.91 -1.40
C SER A 80 -3.87 10.28 -2.87
N GLN A 81 -4.98 10.96 -3.15
CA GLN A 81 -5.30 11.44 -4.49
C GLN A 81 -4.46 12.66 -4.92
N GLN A 82 -4.09 13.53 -3.97
CA GLN A 82 -3.26 14.70 -4.25
C GLN A 82 -1.80 14.33 -4.54
N ILE A 83 -1.22 13.41 -3.77
CA ILE A 83 0.19 13.03 -3.93
C ILE A 83 0.46 12.38 -5.30
N LEU A 84 -0.48 11.58 -5.81
CA LEU A 84 -0.40 11.00 -7.16
C LEU A 84 -0.41 12.04 -8.29
N LYS A 85 -0.92 13.24 -8.04
CA LYS A 85 -0.95 14.34 -9.02
C LYS A 85 0.34 15.16 -9.02
N LEU A 86 1.23 14.97 -8.04
CA LEU A 86 2.48 15.71 -7.96
C LEU A 86 3.43 15.28 -9.07
N LYS A 87 3.88 16.26 -9.86
CA LYS A 87 4.86 16.07 -10.94
C LYS A 87 6.20 16.72 -10.64
N ALA A 88 6.25 17.59 -9.63
CA ALA A 88 7.45 18.27 -9.20
C ALA A 88 7.40 18.52 -7.69
N LEU A 89 8.58 18.51 -7.07
CA LEU A 89 8.81 18.93 -5.70
C LEU A 89 9.68 20.20 -5.75
N ALA A 90 9.08 21.36 -5.47
CA ALA A 90 9.65 22.66 -5.85
C ALA A 90 10.03 22.69 -7.34
N THR A 91 11.31 22.79 -7.66
CA THR A 91 11.83 22.79 -9.04
C THR A 91 12.25 21.41 -9.55
N ILE A 92 12.20 20.38 -8.70
CA ILE A 92 12.71 19.05 -8.99
C ILE A 92 11.58 18.21 -9.61
N PRO A 93 11.68 17.74 -10.86
CA PRO A 93 10.68 16.86 -11.45
C PRO A 93 10.69 15.48 -10.78
N ILE A 94 9.50 14.95 -10.51
CA ILE A 94 9.30 13.69 -9.80
C ILE A 94 8.23 12.81 -10.46
N THR A 95 8.29 11.52 -10.15
CA THR A 95 7.19 10.56 -10.34
C THR A 95 6.78 9.98 -9.00
N VAL A 96 5.48 9.82 -8.81
CA VAL A 96 4.90 9.20 -7.61
C VAL A 96 4.20 7.91 -8.01
N SER A 97 4.41 6.85 -7.23
CA SER A 97 3.70 5.58 -7.37
C SER A 97 3.36 5.00 -6.00
N ALA A 98 2.27 4.25 -5.90
CA ALA A 98 1.96 3.47 -4.71
C ALA A 98 3.11 2.50 -4.39
N HIS A 99 3.39 2.29 -3.09
CA HIS A 99 4.41 1.35 -2.67
C HIS A 99 3.91 -0.09 -2.82
N ALA A 100 4.65 -0.92 -3.56
CA ALA A 100 4.20 -2.25 -3.96
C ALA A 100 3.87 -3.20 -2.80
N THR A 101 4.61 -3.10 -1.68
CA THR A 101 4.50 -4.06 -0.57
C THR A 101 3.99 -3.49 0.73
N LEU A 102 4.01 -2.16 0.92
CA LEU A 102 3.63 -1.56 2.20
C LEU A 102 2.12 -1.28 2.27
N ASN A 103 1.47 -1.19 1.10
CA ASN A 103 0.01 -1.11 0.97
C ASN A 103 -0.66 -2.49 0.92
N SER A 104 0.10 -3.57 1.10
CA SER A 104 -0.43 -4.92 1.14
C SER A 104 0.12 -5.67 2.34
N SER A 105 -0.64 -6.66 2.80
CA SER A 105 -0.18 -7.63 3.78
C SER A 105 -0.26 -9.02 3.18
N LYS A 106 0.57 -9.93 3.69
CA LYS A 106 0.53 -11.34 3.32
C LYS A 106 0.25 -12.15 4.58
N GLY A 107 -0.70 -13.09 4.47
CA GLY A 107 -1.04 -14.04 5.51
C GLY A 107 -0.88 -15.47 5.00
N VAL A 108 -0.72 -16.42 5.93
CA VAL A 108 -0.73 -17.86 5.63
C VAL A 108 -1.90 -18.46 6.38
N ILE A 109 -2.68 -19.28 5.69
CA ILE A 109 -3.77 -20.07 6.26
C ILE A 109 -3.51 -21.55 5.98
N THR A 110 -3.74 -22.40 6.98
CA THR A 110 -3.71 -23.85 6.83
C THR A 110 -5.15 -24.35 6.91
N CYS A 111 -5.69 -24.84 5.79
CA CYS A 111 -7.07 -25.32 5.72
C CYS A 111 -7.13 -26.52 4.77
N GLY A 112 -7.44 -27.70 5.29
CA GLY A 112 -7.53 -28.93 4.48
C GLY A 112 -8.71 -28.93 3.52
N GLU A 113 -9.78 -28.18 3.83
CA GLU A 113 -10.99 -28.10 3.01
C GLU A 113 -10.75 -27.39 1.66
N LEU A 114 -9.73 -26.52 1.57
CA LEU A 114 -9.37 -25.81 0.33
C LEU A 114 -8.43 -26.62 -0.59
N PHE A 115 -8.16 -27.88 -0.27
CA PHE A 115 -7.16 -28.68 -1.00
C PHE A 115 -7.54 -28.92 -2.46
N ASP A 116 -8.84 -29.11 -2.73
CA ASP A 116 -9.35 -29.37 -4.07
C ASP A 116 -9.76 -28.09 -4.82
N ASP A 117 -9.88 -26.95 -4.11
CA ASP A 117 -10.27 -25.67 -4.70
C ASP A 117 -9.12 -25.01 -5.48
N SER A 118 -9.39 -24.56 -6.71
CA SER A 118 -8.38 -23.82 -7.47
C SER A 118 -8.02 -22.48 -6.81
N VAL A 119 -6.80 -22.00 -7.06
CA VAL A 119 -6.31 -20.73 -6.50
C VAL A 119 -7.19 -19.57 -6.95
N GLU A 120 -7.67 -19.62 -8.19
CA GLU A 120 -8.57 -18.63 -8.78
C GLU A 120 -9.92 -18.62 -8.06
N HIS A 121 -10.50 -19.79 -7.78
CA HIS A 121 -11.77 -19.90 -7.08
C HIS A 121 -11.67 -19.36 -5.64
N ILE A 122 -10.61 -19.72 -4.92
CA ILE A 122 -10.35 -19.19 -3.58
C ILE A 122 -10.20 -17.67 -3.61
N ALA A 123 -9.45 -17.12 -4.57
CA ALA A 123 -9.27 -15.68 -4.70
C ALA A 123 -10.59 -14.94 -4.99
N GLU A 124 -11.45 -15.53 -5.82
CA GLU A 124 -12.76 -14.98 -6.17
C GLU A 124 -13.70 -14.93 -4.95
N GLU A 125 -13.83 -16.03 -4.21
CA GLU A 125 -14.67 -16.11 -3.00
C GLU A 125 -14.17 -15.18 -1.87
N LEU A 126 -12.84 -14.99 -1.77
CA LEU A 126 -12.23 -14.13 -0.75
C LEU A 126 -12.07 -12.66 -1.18
N LYS A 127 -12.44 -12.31 -2.42
CA LYS A 127 -12.34 -10.93 -2.94
C LYS A 127 -13.09 -9.92 -2.07
N SER A 128 -14.25 -10.32 -1.54
CA SER A 128 -15.07 -9.48 -0.64
C SER A 128 -14.37 -9.16 0.69
N GLN A 129 -13.33 -9.92 1.05
CA GLN A 129 -12.51 -9.71 2.24
C GLN A 129 -11.23 -8.92 1.95
N GLY A 130 -11.06 -8.40 0.73
CA GLY A 130 -9.88 -7.65 0.31
C GLY A 130 -8.69 -8.52 -0.10
N VAL A 131 -8.89 -9.82 -0.30
CA VAL A 131 -7.84 -10.70 -0.84
C VAL A 131 -7.67 -10.40 -2.33
N THR A 132 -6.43 -10.10 -2.73
CA THR A 132 -6.08 -9.74 -4.11
C THR A 132 -5.22 -10.80 -4.79
N ASN A 133 -4.57 -11.67 -4.02
CA ASN A 133 -3.69 -12.72 -4.53
C ASN A 133 -3.69 -13.91 -3.57
N VAL A 134 -3.74 -15.12 -4.11
CA VAL A 134 -3.68 -16.39 -3.39
C VAL A 134 -2.57 -17.23 -4.03
N CYS A 135 -1.81 -17.94 -3.20
CA CYS A 135 -0.75 -18.84 -3.66
C CYS A 135 -0.69 -20.06 -2.74
N ARG A 136 -0.58 -21.27 -3.34
CA ARG A 136 -0.37 -22.51 -2.58
C ARG A 136 1.09 -22.60 -2.15
N ILE A 137 1.31 -22.84 -0.86
CA ILE A 137 2.65 -23.13 -0.35
C ILE A 137 2.87 -24.64 -0.49
N GLN A 138 3.69 -25.03 -1.46
CA GLN A 138 4.14 -26.42 -1.60
C GLN A 138 5.38 -26.61 -0.73
N SER A 139 5.36 -27.58 0.19
CA SER A 139 6.60 -28.10 0.74
C SER A 139 7.22 -29.01 -0.32
N ASN A 140 8.34 -28.63 -0.92
CA ASN A 140 9.19 -29.59 -1.61
C ASN A 140 9.73 -30.55 -0.54
N SER A 141 9.07 -31.69 -0.33
CA SER A 141 9.69 -32.80 0.36
C SER A 141 10.68 -33.46 -0.60
N PRO A 142 11.94 -33.66 -0.21
CA PRO A 142 12.90 -34.44 -1.01
C PRO A 142 12.45 -35.89 -1.20
#